data_AF-A0A941UVI6-F1
#
_entry.id   AF-A0A941UVI6-F1
#
_cell.length_a   1.000
_cell.length_b   1.000
_cell.length_c   1.000
_cell.angle_alpha   90.00
_cell.angle_beta   90.00
_cell.angle_gamma   90.00
#
_symmetry.space_group_name_H-M   'P 1'
#
loop_
_entity.id
_entity.type
_entity.pdbx_description
1 polymer ?
#
loop_
_entity_poly.entity_id
_entity_poly.type
_entity_poly.pdbx_seq_one_letter_code
_entity_poly.pdbx_strand_id
1 'polypeptide(L)'
;MDEAMSRFSPDSFLRWALLLAAVVLLPACGTVQNVVADGADSRLMLRGNDPVAFFTEGKAVRGRPEIKADHDGLTYRFASDANRSAFQQNPQKYLPAYAGFCASGAPYALKANIGADIFKIVDGRLFLFGSERARRHWEMDEKKNIELGDWYWQNETRDVPFRVQNLKRYVFRVPHYKSDEQLEAEWQARFGKKQGG
;
A
#
# COMPACT_ATOMS: atom_id res chain seq x y z
N MET A 1 52.02 32.26 2.06
CA MET A 1 50.73 31.65 2.44
C MET A 1 49.76 31.79 1.27
N ASP A 2 50.13 31.31 0.08
CA ASP A 2 49.35 31.54 -1.16
C ASP A 2 49.17 30.30 -2.04
N GLU A 3 49.35 29.10 -1.48
CA GLU A 3 49.32 27.84 -2.25
C GLU A 3 48.24 26.84 -1.78
N ALA A 4 47.30 27.29 -0.95
CA ALA A 4 46.20 26.45 -0.45
C ALA A 4 44.83 26.75 -1.08
N MET A 5 44.71 27.83 -1.88
CA MET A 5 43.42 28.28 -2.43
C MET A 5 43.18 27.88 -3.90
N SER A 6 44.05 27.07 -4.51
CA SER A 6 43.94 26.63 -5.92
C SER A 6 43.54 25.16 -6.07
N ARG A 7 42.58 24.67 -5.27
CA ARG A 7 42.07 23.29 -5.36
C ARG A 7 40.57 23.15 -5.60
N PHE A 8 39.85 24.26 -5.73
CA PHE A 8 38.45 24.23 -6.10
C PHE A 8 38.28 24.65 -7.55
N SER A 9 38.40 23.69 -8.47
CA SER A 9 38.01 23.91 -9.86
C SER A 9 36.47 24.09 -9.94
N PRO A 10 35.97 24.99 -10.79
CA PRO A 10 34.53 25.16 -11.04
C PRO A 10 33.81 23.83 -11.39
N ASP A 11 34.55 22.90 -12.01
CA ASP A 11 34.07 21.57 -12.38
C ASP A 11 33.73 20.69 -11.18
N SER A 12 34.39 20.90 -10.04
CA SER A 12 34.13 20.17 -8.80
C SER A 12 32.81 20.63 -8.18
N PHE A 13 32.55 21.93 -8.18
CA PHE A 13 31.27 22.48 -7.74
C PHE A 13 30.10 22.03 -8.62
N LEU A 14 30.29 22.00 -9.94
CA LEU A 14 29.25 21.54 -10.87
C LEU A 14 28.95 20.04 -10.69
N ARG A 15 29.97 19.21 -10.46
CA ARG A 15 29.81 17.77 -10.18
C ARG A 15 29.08 17.52 -8.85
N TRP A 16 29.43 18.23 -7.79
CA TRP A 16 28.73 18.12 -6.51
C TRP A 16 27.31 18.65 -6.58
N ALA A 17 27.06 19.75 -7.31
CA ALA A 17 25.73 20.27 -7.57
C ALA A 17 24.86 19.28 -8.38
N LEU A 18 25.42 18.62 -9.39
CA LEU A 18 24.73 17.59 -10.17
C LEU A 18 24.46 16.32 -9.36
N LEU A 19 25.38 15.89 -8.50
CA LEU A 19 25.17 14.76 -7.58
C LEU A 19 24.08 15.07 -6.53
N LEU A 20 24.09 16.28 -5.97
CA LEU A 20 23.03 16.74 -5.06
C LEU A 20 21.67 16.85 -5.78
N ALA A 21 21.64 17.37 -7.01
CA ALA A 21 20.41 17.44 -7.81
C ALA A 21 19.87 16.04 -8.17
N ALA A 22 20.74 15.09 -8.51
CA ALA A 22 20.34 13.70 -8.78
C ALA A 22 19.77 13.01 -7.52
N VAL A 23 20.36 13.24 -6.34
CA VAL A 23 19.84 12.72 -5.06
C VAL A 23 18.48 13.33 -4.72
N VAL A 24 18.26 14.61 -5.03
CA VAL A 24 16.98 15.30 -4.78
C VAL A 24 15.87 14.87 -5.76
N LEU A 25 16.21 14.43 -6.97
CA LEU A 25 15.23 14.03 -8.01
C LEU A 25 14.79 12.55 -7.94
N LEU A 26 15.55 11.68 -7.27
CA LEU A 26 15.25 10.24 -7.16
C LEU A 26 14.03 9.84 -6.28
N PRO A 27 13.62 10.57 -5.22
CA PRO A 27 12.45 10.18 -4.41
C PRO A 27 11.09 10.42 -5.10
N ALA A 28 11.05 10.96 -6.32
CA ALA A 28 9.82 11.35 -7.01
C ALA A 28 9.00 10.20 -7.66
N CYS A 29 9.42 8.93 -7.56
CA CYS A 29 8.79 7.81 -8.28
C CYS A 29 7.80 6.96 -7.42
N GLY A 30 7.31 7.48 -6.31
CA GLY A 30 6.33 6.79 -5.44
C GLY A 30 4.96 7.47 -5.44
N THR A 31 3.88 6.68 -5.35
CA THR A 31 2.51 7.20 -5.14
C THR A 31 2.09 7.06 -3.67
N VAL A 32 1.11 7.87 -3.26
CA VAL A 32 0.47 7.78 -1.94
C VAL A 32 -0.72 6.80 -1.90
N GLN A 33 -1.19 6.32 -3.07
CA GLN A 33 -2.22 5.28 -3.24
C GLN A 33 -1.69 4.07 -4.05
N ASN A 34 -2.21 2.87 -3.81
CA ASN A 34 -1.87 1.66 -4.58
C ASN A 34 -2.67 1.62 -5.90
N VAL A 35 -2.25 2.46 -6.85
CA VAL A 35 -2.86 2.60 -8.19
C VAL A 35 -2.02 1.94 -9.28
N VAL A 36 -2.66 1.66 -10.41
CA VAL A 36 -2.00 1.24 -11.66
C VAL A 36 -2.48 2.03 -12.86
N ALA A 37 -1.67 2.03 -13.92
CA ALA A 37 -2.14 2.40 -15.24
C ALA A 37 -2.72 1.16 -15.96
N ASP A 38 -3.89 1.32 -16.57
CA ASP A 38 -4.53 0.30 -17.42
C ASP A 38 -5.32 1.00 -18.55
N GLY A 39 -4.77 0.98 -19.77
CA GLY A 39 -5.31 1.73 -20.90
C GLY A 39 -5.30 3.24 -20.64
N ALA A 40 -6.45 3.89 -20.79
CA ALA A 40 -6.62 5.32 -20.55
C ALA A 40 -6.68 5.69 -19.05
N ASP A 41 -6.83 4.71 -18.15
CA ASP A 41 -6.97 4.95 -16.71
C ASP A 41 -5.58 4.90 -16.06
N SER A 42 -4.94 6.08 -15.88
CA SER A 42 -3.57 6.17 -15.35
C SER A 42 -3.47 5.97 -13.83
N ARG A 43 -4.60 6.09 -13.10
CA ARG A 43 -4.70 5.99 -11.65
C ARG A 43 -5.86 5.07 -11.24
N LEU A 44 -5.86 3.87 -11.80
CA LEU A 44 -6.87 2.84 -11.54
C LEU A 44 -6.65 2.17 -10.18
N MET A 45 -7.68 2.22 -9.34
CA MET A 45 -7.70 1.57 -8.02
C MET A 45 -8.09 0.10 -8.11
N LEU A 46 -7.70 -0.68 -7.09
CA LEU A 46 -8.09 -2.09 -6.92
C LEU A 46 -7.74 -3.00 -8.12
N ARG A 47 -6.76 -2.59 -8.94
CA ARG A 47 -6.46 -3.22 -10.24
C ARG A 47 -7.70 -3.35 -11.14
N GLY A 48 -8.68 -2.47 -10.91
CA GLY A 48 -9.98 -2.38 -11.55
C GLY A 48 -10.96 -3.51 -11.20
N ASN A 49 -10.79 -4.18 -10.07
CA ASN A 49 -11.86 -4.94 -9.45
C ASN A 49 -12.92 -3.98 -8.87
N ASP A 50 -14.18 -4.41 -8.91
CA ASP A 50 -15.34 -3.67 -8.47
C ASP A 50 -15.33 -3.49 -6.94
N PRO A 51 -15.23 -2.25 -6.43
CA PRO A 51 -15.15 -1.98 -4.99
C PRO A 51 -16.43 -2.42 -4.24
N VAL A 52 -17.59 -2.42 -4.90
CA VAL A 52 -18.88 -2.81 -4.28
C VAL A 52 -18.99 -4.33 -4.16
N ALA A 53 -18.50 -5.06 -5.16
CA ALA A 53 -18.60 -6.52 -5.21
C ALA A 53 -17.88 -7.22 -4.04
N PHE A 54 -16.82 -6.62 -3.48
CA PHE A 54 -16.18 -7.14 -2.26
C PHE A 54 -17.14 -7.27 -1.09
N PHE A 55 -18.14 -6.38 -1.00
CA PHE A 55 -19.09 -6.30 0.11
C PHE A 55 -20.41 -7.00 -0.20
N THR A 56 -20.88 -6.95 -1.45
CA THR A 56 -22.18 -7.51 -1.84
C THR A 56 -22.08 -8.96 -2.30
N GLU A 57 -20.96 -9.34 -2.94
CA GLU A 57 -20.75 -10.68 -3.49
C GLU A 57 -19.68 -11.48 -2.72
N GLY A 58 -18.89 -10.83 -1.86
CA GLY A 58 -17.85 -11.49 -1.07
C GLY A 58 -16.71 -12.05 -1.92
N LYS A 59 -16.48 -11.50 -3.12
CA LYS A 59 -15.38 -11.90 -4.01
C LYS A 59 -14.87 -10.70 -4.82
N ALA A 60 -13.64 -10.81 -5.30
CA ALA A 60 -13.10 -9.88 -6.29
C ALA A 60 -13.78 -10.11 -7.65
N VAL A 61 -14.48 -9.09 -8.16
CA VAL A 61 -15.13 -9.15 -9.49
C VAL A 61 -14.51 -8.11 -10.39
N ARG A 62 -14.10 -8.49 -11.60
CA ARG A 62 -13.49 -7.54 -12.54
C ARG A 62 -14.52 -6.51 -13.01
N GLY A 63 -14.21 -5.24 -12.81
CA GLY A 63 -14.98 -4.14 -13.37
C GLY A 63 -14.70 -3.92 -14.85
N ARG A 64 -15.69 -3.40 -15.56
CA ARG A 64 -15.61 -3.08 -16.99
C ARG A 64 -15.03 -1.68 -17.22
N PRO A 65 -14.09 -1.46 -18.17
CA PRO A 65 -13.56 -0.13 -18.47
C PRO A 65 -14.63 0.91 -18.85
N GLU A 66 -15.75 0.46 -19.40
CA GLU A 66 -16.87 1.31 -19.83
C GLU A 66 -17.75 1.75 -18.65
N ILE A 67 -17.74 0.98 -17.55
CA ILE A 67 -18.52 1.28 -16.35
C ILE A 67 -17.56 1.72 -15.25
N LYS A 68 -17.31 3.02 -15.19
CA LYS A 68 -16.36 3.61 -14.25
C LYS A 68 -16.86 4.89 -13.60
N ALA A 69 -16.27 5.25 -12.47
CA ALA A 69 -16.50 6.49 -11.76
C ALA A 69 -15.18 7.00 -11.20
N ASP A 70 -15.03 8.32 -11.15
CA ASP A 70 -13.90 8.97 -10.51
C ASP A 70 -14.28 9.41 -9.09
N HIS A 71 -13.35 9.23 -8.17
CA HIS A 71 -13.46 9.69 -6.79
C HIS A 71 -12.07 10.11 -6.30
N ASP A 72 -11.93 11.35 -5.83
CA ASP A 72 -10.66 11.93 -5.35
C ASP A 72 -9.48 11.79 -6.33
N GLY A 73 -9.75 11.94 -7.63
CA GLY A 73 -8.72 11.80 -8.69
C GLY A 73 -8.22 10.37 -8.88
N LEU A 74 -9.01 9.38 -8.47
CA LEU A 74 -8.79 7.96 -8.66
C LEU A 74 -9.94 7.37 -9.48
N THR A 75 -9.61 6.48 -10.40
CA THR A 75 -10.60 5.80 -11.23
C THR A 75 -10.97 4.45 -10.62
N TYR A 76 -12.27 4.17 -10.53
CA TYR A 76 -12.86 2.90 -10.10
C TYR A 76 -13.69 2.31 -11.23
N ARG A 77 -13.59 1.00 -11.46
CA ARG A 77 -14.39 0.26 -12.46
C ARG A 77 -15.40 -0.63 -11.75
N PHE A 78 -16.52 -0.93 -12.43
CA PHE A 78 -17.63 -1.68 -11.85
C PHE A 78 -18.09 -2.79 -12.78
N ALA A 79 -18.58 -3.88 -12.20
CA ALA A 79 -19.17 -5.00 -12.92
C ALA A 79 -20.55 -4.63 -13.47
N SER A 80 -21.27 -3.70 -12.83
CA SER A 80 -22.61 -3.25 -13.23
C SER A 80 -22.84 -1.76 -12.97
N ASP A 81 -23.78 -1.15 -13.68
CA ASP A 81 -24.22 0.23 -13.42
C ASP A 81 -24.87 0.39 -12.04
N ALA A 82 -25.48 -0.68 -11.51
CA ALA A 82 -26.02 -0.71 -10.16
C ALA A 82 -24.90 -0.56 -9.11
N ASN A 83 -23.79 -1.29 -9.27
CA ASN A 83 -22.63 -1.16 -8.39
C ASN A 83 -21.98 0.22 -8.51
N ARG A 84 -21.82 0.74 -9.73
CA ARG A 84 -21.35 2.11 -9.96
C ARG A 84 -22.20 3.14 -9.22
N SER A 85 -23.53 3.02 -9.33
CA SER A 85 -24.47 3.92 -8.67
C SER A 85 -24.40 3.79 -7.14
N ALA A 86 -24.31 2.57 -6.61
CA ALA A 86 -24.16 2.33 -5.17
C ALA A 86 -22.86 2.95 -4.62
N PHE A 87 -21.76 2.83 -5.36
CA PHE A 87 -20.51 3.47 -5.00
C PHE A 87 -20.62 4.99 -4.98
N GLN A 88 -21.19 5.59 -6.02
CA GLN A 88 -21.35 7.05 -6.10
C GLN A 88 -22.21 7.63 -4.97
N GLN A 89 -23.19 6.86 -4.46
CA GLN A 89 -24.04 7.27 -3.34
C GLN A 89 -23.30 7.28 -2.00
N ASN A 90 -22.37 6.35 -1.78
CA ASN A 90 -21.58 6.29 -0.55
C ASN A 90 -20.17 5.72 -0.80
N PRO A 91 -19.26 6.50 -1.40
CA PRO A 91 -17.95 6.00 -1.79
C PRO A 91 -17.14 5.48 -0.60
N GLN A 92 -17.21 6.20 0.53
CA GLN A 92 -16.42 5.92 1.74
C GLN A 92 -16.64 4.50 2.29
N LYS A 93 -17.83 3.93 2.10
CA LYS A 93 -18.14 2.54 2.48
C LYS A 93 -17.30 1.51 1.72
N TYR A 94 -16.90 1.82 0.50
CA TYR A 94 -16.32 0.85 -0.43
C TYR A 94 -14.82 1.08 -0.69
N LEU A 95 -14.24 2.14 -0.12
CA LEU A 95 -12.81 2.41 -0.26
C LEU A 95 -11.97 1.37 0.50
N PRO A 96 -10.84 0.92 -0.07
CA PRO A 96 -9.93 0.06 0.66
C PRO A 96 -9.24 0.81 1.79
N ALA A 97 -9.01 0.12 2.91
CA ALA A 97 -8.11 0.57 3.95
C ALA A 97 -6.71 0.83 3.38
N TYR A 98 -5.99 1.76 4.02
CA TYR A 98 -4.61 2.09 3.68
C TYR A 98 -4.40 2.42 2.20
N ALA A 99 -5.37 3.09 1.57
CA ALA A 99 -5.36 3.45 0.15
C ALA A 99 -5.04 2.26 -0.79
N GLY A 100 -5.47 1.06 -0.41
CA GLY A 100 -5.28 -0.18 -1.18
C GLY A 100 -3.92 -0.84 -1.03
N PHE A 101 -3.01 -0.31 -0.20
CA PHE A 101 -1.77 -1.01 0.14
C PHE A 101 -2.05 -2.23 1.03
N CYS A 102 -1.08 -3.14 1.09
CA CYS A 102 -1.18 -4.37 1.88
C CYS A 102 -1.43 -4.09 3.37
N ALA A 103 -2.55 -4.60 3.90
CA ALA A 103 -2.91 -4.48 5.30
C ALA A 103 -1.91 -5.15 6.25
N SER A 104 -1.24 -6.23 5.81
CA SER A 104 -0.18 -6.87 6.61
C SER A 104 1.07 -6.01 6.79
N GLY A 105 1.33 -5.04 5.90
CA GLY A 105 2.45 -4.10 6.02
C GLY A 105 2.15 -2.90 6.91
N ALA A 106 0.87 -2.52 7.05
CA ALA A 106 0.46 -1.33 7.79
C ALA A 106 0.93 -1.30 9.25
N PRO A 107 0.86 -2.39 10.05
CA PRO A 107 1.39 -2.42 11.42
C PRO A 107 2.88 -2.15 11.52
N TYR A 108 3.64 -2.29 10.43
CA TYR A 108 5.08 -2.06 10.36
C TYR A 108 5.44 -0.75 9.65
N ALA A 109 4.44 0.11 9.38
CA ALA A 109 4.57 1.34 8.61
C ALA A 109 5.13 1.11 7.19
N LEU A 110 4.87 -0.07 6.60
CA LEU A 110 5.29 -0.45 5.25
C LEU A 110 4.11 -0.42 4.29
N LYS A 111 4.33 0.14 3.09
CA LYS A 111 3.35 0.25 2.01
C LYS A 111 3.75 -0.69 0.87
N ALA A 112 3.13 -1.86 0.79
CA ALA A 112 3.38 -2.82 -0.29
C ALA A 112 2.30 -2.74 -1.38
N ASN A 113 2.72 -2.53 -2.63
CA ASN A 113 1.84 -2.60 -3.79
C ASN A 113 1.39 -4.05 -3.99
N ILE A 114 0.08 -4.25 -4.07
CA ILE A 114 -0.53 -5.57 -4.18
C ILE A 114 -1.67 -5.55 -5.19
N GLY A 115 -2.14 -6.75 -5.57
CA GLY A 115 -3.41 -6.94 -6.26
C GLY A 115 -4.61 -6.63 -5.37
N ALA A 116 -5.78 -7.08 -5.79
CA ALA A 116 -7.01 -6.95 -5.02
C ALA A 116 -7.82 -8.25 -4.99
N ASP A 117 -7.14 -9.40 -5.09
CA ASP A 117 -7.77 -10.72 -5.16
C ASP A 117 -7.87 -11.38 -3.78
N ILE A 118 -6.98 -11.01 -2.86
CA ILE A 118 -6.94 -11.53 -1.49
C ILE A 118 -7.30 -10.39 -0.56
N PHE A 119 -8.42 -10.54 0.13
CA PHE A 119 -8.99 -9.49 0.94
C PHE A 119 -9.73 -10.05 2.15
N LYS A 120 -10.08 -9.14 3.06
CA LYS A 120 -10.98 -9.43 4.18
C LYS A 120 -11.81 -8.17 4.46
N ILE A 121 -13.09 -8.35 4.76
CA ILE A 121 -13.92 -7.29 5.34
C ILE A 121 -13.90 -7.45 6.86
N VAL A 122 -13.50 -6.41 7.59
CA VAL A 122 -13.56 -6.36 9.06
C VAL A 122 -14.23 -5.05 9.44
N ASP A 123 -15.29 -5.13 10.25
CA ASP A 123 -16.08 -3.97 10.70
C ASP A 123 -16.48 -3.02 9.56
N GLY A 124 -16.87 -3.60 8.41
CA GLY A 124 -17.29 -2.84 7.23
C GLY A 124 -16.16 -2.16 6.45
N ARG A 125 -14.88 -2.47 6.72
CA ARG A 125 -13.72 -1.94 6.00
C ARG A 125 -13.07 -3.03 5.14
N LEU A 126 -12.64 -2.65 3.93
CA LEU A 126 -11.95 -3.54 2.99
C LEU A 126 -10.43 -3.55 3.24
N PHE A 127 -9.88 -4.68 3.68
CA PHE A 127 -8.44 -4.89 3.84
C PHE A 127 -7.91 -5.79 2.74
N LEU A 128 -6.82 -5.39 2.08
CA LEU A 128 -6.21 -6.14 0.96
C LEU A 128 -4.88 -6.76 1.38
N PHE A 129 -4.55 -7.91 0.79
CA PHE A 129 -3.32 -8.65 1.10
C PHE A 129 -2.59 -9.08 -0.17
N GLY A 130 -1.26 -9.16 -0.10
CA GLY A 130 -0.44 -9.63 -1.22
C GLY A 130 -0.40 -11.15 -1.37
N SER A 131 -0.78 -11.90 -0.33
CA SER A 131 -0.83 -13.36 -0.32
C SER A 131 -1.71 -13.90 0.81
N GLU A 132 -2.18 -15.14 0.68
CA GLU A 132 -2.91 -15.83 1.76
C GLU A 132 -2.03 -16.07 3.00
N ARG A 133 -0.72 -16.21 2.79
CA ARG A 133 0.27 -16.26 3.88
C ARG A 133 0.27 -14.95 4.67
N ALA A 134 0.39 -13.82 3.97
CA ALA A 134 0.36 -12.50 4.58
C ALA A 134 -0.98 -12.21 5.29
N ARG A 135 -2.11 -12.63 4.71
CA ARG A 135 -3.43 -12.55 5.36
C ARG A 135 -3.45 -13.36 6.66
N ARG A 136 -3.08 -14.65 6.63
CA ARG A 136 -3.05 -15.50 7.83
C ARG A 136 -2.15 -14.97 8.93
N HIS A 137 -0.97 -14.45 8.58
CA HIS A 137 -0.06 -13.86 9.57
C HIS A 137 -0.67 -12.62 10.24
N TRP A 138 -1.33 -11.77 9.45
CA TRP A 138 -2.04 -10.60 9.96
C TRP A 138 -3.25 -10.99 10.83
N GLU A 139 -3.96 -12.06 10.49
CA GLU A 139 -5.12 -12.56 11.25
C GLU A 139 -4.76 -13.16 12.61
N MET A 140 -3.49 -13.50 12.86
CA MET A 140 -3.07 -14.04 14.17
C MET A 140 -3.39 -13.09 15.33
N ASP A 141 -3.29 -11.78 15.09
CA ASP A 141 -3.55 -10.72 16.07
C ASP A 141 -4.32 -9.56 15.37
N GLU A 142 -5.43 -9.88 14.69
CA GLU A 142 -6.21 -8.96 13.82
C GLU A 142 -6.47 -7.58 14.45
N LYS A 143 -7.08 -7.55 15.64
CA LYS A 143 -7.41 -6.29 16.34
C LYS A 143 -6.17 -5.41 16.55
N LYS A 144 -5.08 -5.99 17.05
CA LYS A 144 -3.83 -5.28 17.30
C LYS A 144 -3.22 -4.76 16.00
N ASN A 145 -3.31 -5.53 14.93
CA ASN A 145 -2.79 -5.13 13.63
C ASN A 145 -3.63 -4.01 12.99
N ILE A 146 -4.94 -3.97 13.20
CA ILE A 146 -5.78 -2.82 12.82
C ILE A 146 -5.38 -1.60 13.63
N GLU A 147 -5.26 -1.71 14.96
CA GLU A 147 -4.88 -0.58 15.83
C GLU A 147 -3.53 0.02 15.44
N LEU A 148 -2.49 -0.82 15.26
CA LEU A 148 -1.17 -0.37 14.81
C LEU A 148 -1.20 0.20 13.39
N GLY A 149 -1.89 -0.48 12.47
CA GLY A 149 -2.01 -0.05 11.09
C GLY A 149 -2.69 1.31 10.96
N ASP A 150 -3.78 1.54 11.68
CA ASP A 150 -4.49 2.82 11.73
C ASP A 150 -3.64 3.91 12.36
N TRP A 151 -2.92 3.61 13.43
CA TRP A 151 -2.00 4.56 14.05
C TRP A 151 -0.91 5.00 13.07
N TYR A 152 -0.22 4.05 12.42
CA TYR A 152 0.81 4.39 11.42
C TYR A 152 0.23 5.05 10.18
N TRP A 153 -1.00 4.71 9.79
CA TRP A 153 -1.67 5.37 8.69
C TRP A 153 -1.83 6.86 8.98
N GLN A 154 -2.47 7.21 10.09
CA GLN A 154 -2.78 8.61 10.41
C GLN A 154 -1.56 9.43 10.81
N ASN A 155 -0.58 8.83 11.47
CA ASN A 155 0.55 9.59 12.04
C ASN A 155 1.80 9.60 11.15
N GLU A 156 1.86 8.77 10.11
CA GLU A 156 3.11 8.63 9.33
C GLU A 156 2.92 8.33 7.84
N THR A 157 2.06 7.39 7.47
CA THR A 157 2.17 6.75 6.14
C THR A 157 1.15 7.21 5.11
N ARG A 158 0.06 7.89 5.53
CA ARG A 158 -1.04 8.34 4.65
C ARG A 158 -0.53 9.20 3.49
N ASP A 159 0.20 10.26 3.80
CA ASP A 159 0.59 11.29 2.84
C ASP A 159 2.04 11.13 2.33
N VAL A 160 2.70 10.02 2.67
CA VAL A 160 4.08 9.74 2.25
C VAL A 160 4.10 8.75 1.08
N PRO A 161 4.78 9.06 -0.04
CA PRO A 161 4.98 8.13 -1.15
C PRO A 161 5.57 6.79 -0.69
N PHE A 162 5.03 5.68 -1.20
CA PHE A 162 5.38 4.36 -0.68
C PHE A 162 6.89 4.04 -0.73
N ARG A 163 7.61 4.52 -1.77
CA ARG A 163 9.05 4.30 -1.89
C ARG A 163 9.83 5.02 -0.80
N VAL A 164 9.48 6.28 -0.55
CA VAL A 164 10.11 7.10 0.50
C VAL A 164 9.82 6.50 1.87
N GLN A 165 8.56 6.13 2.11
CA GLN A 165 8.15 5.51 3.36
C GLN A 165 8.87 4.18 3.62
N ASN A 166 8.92 3.30 2.61
CA ASN A 166 9.54 2.00 2.78
C ASN A 166 11.06 2.12 2.93
N LEU A 167 11.71 3.03 2.20
CA LEU A 167 13.15 3.29 2.37
C LEU A 167 13.47 3.67 3.82
N LYS A 168 12.69 4.59 4.41
CA LYS A 168 12.80 4.96 5.82
C LYS A 168 12.67 3.73 6.73
N ARG A 169 11.69 2.86 6.51
CA ARG A 169 11.41 1.71 7.39
C ARG A 169 12.31 0.50 7.17
N TYR A 170 13.00 0.42 6.04
CA TYR A 170 14.10 -0.53 5.85
C TYR A 170 15.35 -0.14 6.63
N VAL A 171 15.63 1.17 6.78
CA VAL A 171 16.74 1.65 7.61
C VAL A 171 16.36 1.68 9.09
N PHE A 172 15.15 2.16 9.41
CA PHE A 172 14.66 2.37 10.78
C PHE A 172 13.39 1.55 11.03
N ARG A 173 13.58 0.27 11.34
CA ARG A 173 12.49 -0.66 11.67
C ARG A 173 11.72 -0.20 12.90
N VAL A 174 10.42 -0.48 12.93
CA VAL A 174 9.59 -0.26 14.13
C VAL A 174 10.00 -1.22 15.25
N PRO A 175 9.83 -0.86 16.54
CA PRO A 175 10.27 -1.70 17.67
C PRO A 175 9.65 -3.10 17.68
N HIS A 176 8.43 -3.24 17.20
CA HIS A 176 7.70 -4.50 17.12
C HIS A 176 7.82 -5.20 15.75
N TYR A 177 8.81 -4.84 14.93
CA TYR A 177 9.00 -5.46 13.61
C TYR A 177 9.22 -6.97 13.73
N LYS A 178 8.55 -7.74 12.87
CA LYS A 178 8.77 -9.18 12.71
C LYS A 178 9.08 -9.49 11.25
N SER A 179 10.04 -10.36 11.00
CA SER A 179 10.29 -10.92 9.67
C SER A 179 9.22 -11.96 9.29
N ASP A 180 9.10 -12.24 8.00
CA ASP A 180 8.24 -13.32 7.48
C ASP A 180 8.55 -14.67 8.14
N GLU A 181 9.82 -14.95 8.43
CA GLU A 181 10.25 -16.18 9.11
C GLU A 181 9.79 -16.22 10.56
N GLN A 182 9.89 -15.10 11.29
CA GLN A 182 9.41 -15.01 12.67
C GLN A 182 7.88 -15.14 12.74
N LEU A 183 7.16 -14.50 11.81
CA LEU A 183 5.70 -14.62 11.69
C LEU A 183 5.28 -16.05 11.35
N GLU A 184 6.00 -16.72 10.45
CA GLU A 184 5.74 -18.12 10.12
C GLU A 184 6.00 -19.05 11.30
N ALA A 185 7.15 -18.91 11.98
CA ALA A 185 7.47 -19.71 13.17
C ALA A 185 6.41 -19.54 14.28
N GLU A 186 5.94 -18.30 14.50
CA GLU A 186 4.86 -18.01 15.43
C GLU A 186 3.54 -18.63 14.99
N TRP A 187 3.19 -18.55 13.70
CA TRP A 187 1.99 -19.18 13.17
C TRP A 187 2.03 -20.70 13.35
N GLN A 188 3.16 -21.34 13.03
CA GLN A 188 3.36 -22.78 13.24
C GLN A 188 3.26 -23.16 14.71
N ALA A 189 3.84 -22.38 15.63
CA ALA A 189 3.74 -22.62 17.06
C ALA A 189 2.31 -22.51 17.59
N ARG A 190 1.53 -21.54 17.11
CA ARG A 190 0.14 -21.30 17.52
C ARG A 190 -0.86 -22.26 16.87
N PHE A 191 -0.66 -22.61 15.60
CA PHE A 191 -1.68 -23.26 14.76
C PHE A 191 -1.21 -24.51 14.01
N GLY A 192 0.10 -24.75 13.88
CA GLY A 192 0.66 -25.83 13.05
C GLY A 192 0.24 -27.25 13.48
N LYS A 193 -0.07 -27.47 14.76
CA LYS A 193 -0.53 -28.79 15.25
C LYS A 193 -2.00 -29.12 14.91
N LYS A 194 -2.81 -28.17 14.42
CA LYS A 194 -4.24 -28.38 14.14
C LYS A 194 -4.54 -28.93 12.73
N GLN A 195 -3.55 -29.13 11.86
CA GLN A 195 -3.76 -29.57 10.47
C GLN A 195 -3.22 -30.98 10.16
N GLY A 196 -2.79 -31.73 11.17
CA GLY A 196 -2.22 -33.08 11.02
C GLY A 196 -3.06 -34.19 11.65
N GLY A 197 -4.40 -34.07 11.60
CA GLY A 197 -5.34 -35.09 12.09
C GLY A 197 -6.26 -35.56 10.98
#